data_AF-A0A2I0QFT3-F1
#
_entry.id   AF-A0A2I0QFT3-F1
#
_cell.length_a   1.000
_cell.length_b   1.000
_cell.length_c   1.000
_cell.angle_alpha   90.00
_cell.angle_beta   90.00
_cell.angle_gamma   90.00
#
_symmetry.space_group_name_H-M   'P 1'
#
loop_
_entity.id
_entity.type
_entity.pdbx_description
1 polymer ?
#
loop_
_entity_poly.entity_id
_entity_poly.type
_entity_poly.pdbx_seq_one_letter_code
_entity_poly.pdbx_strand_id
1 'polypeptide(L)'
;MGKEERREILDYVTANGLLDDIKKSEFFEVKEIGSGVEIMDRKRGGTETKTEILIGPKIDDVGWGKRIAESAIEILKEDENNKRLGEEKRKKTKEILEDIKNGNYDKFREYLKDKRMKEKIKKRSVNLTADTDRQVTQDISRLIRLENTLHGGTGLIAKVVALDNFNV
;
A
#
# COMPACT_ATOMS: atom_id res chain seq x y z
N MET A 1 11.06 -13.73 21.44
CA MET A 1 9.93 -13.02 20.85
C MET A 1 8.66 -13.26 21.66
N GLY A 2 8.17 -12.22 22.35
CA GLY A 2 6.98 -12.24 23.20
C GLY A 2 5.67 -12.10 22.43
N LYS A 3 4.54 -12.10 23.16
CA LYS A 3 3.19 -12.05 22.60
C LYS A 3 2.91 -10.73 21.86
N GLU A 4 3.28 -9.60 22.46
CA GLU A 4 3.07 -8.28 21.84
C GLU A 4 3.91 -8.10 20.58
N GLU A 5 5.19 -8.51 20.61
CA GLU A 5 6.04 -8.48 19.42
C GLU A 5 5.44 -9.36 18.29
N ARG A 6 4.91 -10.55 18.62
CA ARG A 6 4.26 -11.44 17.63
C ARG A 6 3.00 -10.82 17.05
N ARG A 7 2.26 -10.06 17.87
CA ARG A 7 1.09 -9.30 17.44
C ARG A 7 1.48 -8.17 16.49
N GLU A 8 2.53 -7.42 16.80
CA GLU A 8 3.04 -6.36 15.91
C GLU A 8 3.49 -6.92 14.56
N ILE A 9 4.21 -8.04 14.54
CA ILE A 9 4.53 -8.72 13.27
C ILE A 9 3.27 -9.11 12.52
N LEU A 10 2.27 -9.66 13.20
CA LEU A 10 1.03 -10.07 12.55
C LEU A 10 0.27 -8.87 11.98
N ASP A 11 0.19 -7.77 12.72
CA ASP A 11 -0.41 -6.53 12.25
C ASP A 11 0.34 -5.97 11.03
N TYR A 12 1.67 -6.04 11.04
CA TYR A 12 2.52 -5.70 9.89
C TYR A 12 2.37 -6.66 8.70
N VAL A 13 2.14 -7.96 8.89
CA VAL A 13 2.00 -8.90 7.77
C VAL A 13 0.61 -8.79 7.15
N THR A 14 -0.41 -8.64 7.98
CA THR A 14 -1.83 -8.58 7.57
C THR A 14 -2.33 -7.19 7.20
N ALA A 15 -1.51 -6.15 7.37
CA ALA A 15 -1.87 -4.75 7.16
C ALA A 15 -3.03 -4.26 8.02
N ASN A 16 -3.13 -4.76 9.25
CA ASN A 16 -4.05 -4.16 10.22
C ASN A 16 -3.56 -2.75 10.52
N GLY A 17 -4.44 -1.75 10.40
CA GLY A 17 -4.08 -0.34 10.59
C GLY A 17 -3.64 0.39 9.32
N LEU A 18 -3.14 -0.31 8.29
CA LEU A 18 -2.59 0.33 7.08
C LEU A 18 -3.53 1.33 6.40
N LEU A 19 -4.84 1.02 6.34
CA LEU A 19 -5.82 1.96 5.78
C LEU A 19 -5.93 3.23 6.60
N ASP A 20 -5.82 3.12 7.92
CA ASP A 20 -5.91 4.26 8.82
C ASP A 20 -4.62 5.07 8.77
N ASP A 21 -3.47 4.42 8.64
CA ASP A 21 -2.16 5.08 8.45
C ASP A 21 -2.12 5.84 7.11
N ILE A 22 -2.64 5.24 6.03
CA ILE A 22 -2.84 5.92 4.74
C ILE A 22 -3.83 7.09 4.86
N LYS A 23 -4.90 6.96 5.65
CA LYS A 23 -5.88 8.06 5.85
C LYS A 23 -5.33 9.21 6.69
N LYS A 24 -4.50 8.89 7.69
CA LYS A 24 -3.82 9.87 8.54
C LYS A 24 -2.63 10.52 7.83
N SER A 25 -2.38 10.15 6.58
CA SER A 25 -1.26 10.62 5.79
C SER A 25 0.10 10.31 6.43
N GLU A 26 0.22 9.22 7.20
CA GLU A 26 1.51 8.81 7.79
C GLU A 26 2.55 8.47 6.72
N PHE A 27 2.08 8.10 5.52
CA PHE A 27 2.91 7.85 4.35
C PHE A 27 3.02 9.04 3.39
N PHE A 28 2.24 10.11 3.60
CA PHE A 28 2.12 11.19 2.64
C PHE A 28 2.30 12.55 3.31
N GLU A 29 3.29 13.31 2.86
CA GLU A 29 3.59 14.63 3.39
C GLU A 29 3.21 15.70 2.36
N VAL A 30 2.63 16.81 2.84
CA VAL A 30 2.39 17.99 2.00
C VAL A 30 3.59 18.93 2.17
N LYS A 31 4.34 19.15 1.09
CA LYS A 31 5.50 20.05 1.09
C LYS A 31 5.15 21.35 0.37
N GLU A 32 5.34 22.47 1.06
CA GLU A 32 5.23 23.81 0.46
C GLU A 32 6.51 24.08 -0.35
N ILE A 33 6.35 24.37 -1.65
CA ILE A 33 7.48 24.57 -2.58
C ILE A 33 7.62 26.03 -2.98
N GLY A 34 6.60 26.84 -2.73
CA GLY A 34 6.65 28.27 -2.94
C GLY A 34 5.45 28.97 -2.33
N SER A 35 5.71 30.16 -1.81
CA SER A 35 4.71 31.14 -1.41
C SER A 35 4.67 32.25 -2.48
N GLY A 36 3.54 32.43 -3.12
CA GLY A 36 3.25 33.55 -4.00
C GLY A 36 2.30 34.55 -3.34
N VAL A 37 2.19 35.75 -3.91
CA VAL A 37 1.12 36.69 -3.58
C VAL A 37 0.32 36.92 -4.85
N GLU A 38 -0.96 36.57 -4.85
CA GLU A 38 -1.86 37.01 -5.90
C GLU A 38 -2.13 38.50 -5.71
N ILE A 39 -1.56 39.32 -6.59
CA ILE A 39 -1.86 40.75 -6.64
C ILE A 39 -3.23 40.90 -7.28
N MET A 40 -4.28 40.95 -6.44
CA MET A 40 -5.59 41.40 -6.89
C MET A 40 -5.58 42.93 -7.06
N ASP A 41 -6.23 43.38 -8.12
CA ASP A 41 -6.23 44.76 -8.64
C ASP A 41 -6.24 45.85 -7.52
N ARG A 42 -5.15 46.63 -7.44
CA ARG A 42 -4.75 47.83 -6.64
C ARG A 42 -5.48 48.26 -5.34
N LYS A 43 -6.56 47.66 -4.87
CA LYS A 43 -7.40 48.14 -3.75
C LYS A 43 -7.74 47.07 -2.69
N ARG A 44 -7.41 45.80 -2.89
CA ARG A 44 -7.55 44.75 -1.86
C ARG A 44 -6.22 44.06 -1.69
N GLY A 45 -5.72 44.00 -0.46
CA GLY A 45 -4.44 43.37 -0.12
C GLY A 45 -4.34 41.97 -0.73
N GLY A 46 -3.17 41.64 -1.27
CA GLY A 46 -2.94 40.38 -1.95
C GLY A 46 -3.15 39.19 -1.03
N THR A 47 -3.75 38.13 -1.55
CA THR A 47 -3.86 36.84 -0.86
C THR A 47 -2.59 36.04 -1.11
N GLU A 48 -1.94 35.59 -0.04
CA GLU A 48 -0.83 34.65 -0.14
C GLU A 48 -1.35 33.33 -0.74
N THR A 49 -0.79 32.93 -1.88
CA THR A 49 -1.08 31.64 -2.50
C THR A 49 0.09 30.69 -2.19
N LYS A 50 -0.23 29.56 -1.57
CA LYS A 50 0.76 28.51 -1.27
C LYS A 50 0.68 27.43 -2.33
N THR A 51 1.82 27.15 -2.95
CA THR A 51 1.97 25.97 -3.83
C THR A 51 2.47 24.79 -3.01
N GLU A 52 1.59 23.80 -2.88
CA GLU A 52 1.82 22.56 -2.13
C GLU A 52 1.92 21.37 -3.09
N ILE A 53 2.85 20.45 -2.84
CA ILE A 53 2.92 19.15 -3.53
C ILE A 53 2.79 18.03 -2.51
N LEU A 54 2.04 17.00 -2.88
CA LEU A 54 1.97 15.77 -2.12
C LEU A 54 3.17 14.87 -2.42
N ILE A 55 3.99 14.60 -1.41
CA ILE A 55 5.13 13.69 -1.48
C ILE A 55 4.75 12.41 -0.74
N GLY A 56 5.22 11.28 -1.23
CA GLY A 56 4.96 9.97 -0.63
C GLY A 56 6.08 8.97 -0.88
N PRO A 57 5.82 7.67 -0.64
CA PRO A 57 6.84 6.63 -0.70
C PRO A 57 7.39 6.39 -2.10
N LYS A 58 8.65 5.98 -2.20
CA LYS A 58 9.31 5.66 -3.47
C LYS A 58 9.39 4.16 -3.70
N ILE A 59 9.69 3.77 -4.93
CA ILE A 59 9.91 2.34 -5.25
C ILE A 59 11.17 1.76 -4.61
N ASP A 60 12.14 2.63 -4.30
CA ASP A 60 13.39 2.27 -3.62
C ASP A 60 13.26 2.21 -2.09
N ASP A 61 12.10 2.61 -1.54
CA ASP A 61 11.83 2.45 -0.11
C ASP A 61 11.73 0.95 0.24
N VAL A 62 11.64 0.66 1.54
CA VAL A 62 11.49 -0.71 2.06
C VAL A 62 10.17 -0.86 2.83
N GLY A 63 9.77 -2.11 3.05
CA GLY A 63 8.58 -2.43 3.83
C GLY A 63 7.27 -1.90 3.24
N TRP A 64 6.44 -1.24 4.06
CA TRP A 64 5.13 -0.74 3.65
C TRP A 64 5.20 0.38 2.61
N GLY A 65 6.19 1.27 2.68
CA GLY A 65 6.36 2.33 1.69
C GLY A 65 6.51 1.77 0.28
N LYS A 66 7.39 0.78 0.12
CA LYS A 66 7.57 0.04 -1.13
C LYS A 66 6.28 -0.60 -1.62
N ARG A 67 5.61 -1.34 -0.74
CA ARG A 67 4.35 -2.04 -1.07
C ARG A 67 3.26 -1.09 -1.54
N ILE A 68 3.15 0.09 -0.92
CA ILE A 68 2.20 1.14 -1.33
C ILE A 68 2.58 1.69 -2.70
N ALA A 69 3.86 2.02 -2.93
CA ALA A 69 4.34 2.53 -4.21
C ALA A 69 4.13 1.52 -5.36
N GLU A 70 4.48 0.25 -5.13
CA GLU A 70 4.25 -0.85 -6.08
C GLU A 70 2.76 -1.02 -6.38
N SER A 71 1.91 -1.01 -5.35
CA SER A 71 0.46 -1.14 -5.52
C SER A 71 -0.14 0.01 -6.34
N ALA A 72 0.30 1.24 -6.08
CA ALA A 72 -0.13 2.41 -6.85
C ALA A 72 0.29 2.29 -8.33
N ILE A 73 1.53 1.86 -8.58
CA ILE A 73 2.05 1.64 -9.95
C ILE A 73 1.26 0.54 -10.67
N GLU A 74 0.97 -0.58 -9.99
CA GLU A 74 0.20 -1.68 -10.60
C GLU A 74 -1.21 -1.26 -10.99
N ILE A 75 -1.90 -0.51 -10.12
CA ILE A 75 -3.23 0.05 -10.41
C ILE A 75 -3.17 0.96 -11.63
N LEU A 76 -2.17 1.83 -11.73
CA LEU A 76 -2.04 2.73 -12.87
C LEU A 76 -1.69 1.97 -14.16
N LYS A 77 -0.88 0.91 -14.08
CA LYS A 77 -0.60 0.03 -15.23
C LYS A 77 -1.86 -0.68 -15.73
N GLU A 78 -2.76 -1.09 -14.84
CA GLU A 78 -4.07 -1.65 -15.23
C GLU A 78 -4.91 -0.61 -15.99
N ASP A 79 -4.97 0.62 -15.47
CA ASP A 79 -5.69 1.72 -16.12
C ASP A 79 -5.07 2.06 -17.50
N GLU A 80 -3.74 2.10 -17.61
CA GLU A 80 -3.02 2.36 -18.86
C GLU A 80 -3.32 1.28 -19.93
N ASN A 81 -3.36 0.02 -19.52
CA ASN A 81 -3.64 -1.13 -20.39
C ASN A 81 -5.13 -1.25 -20.77
N ASN A 82 -6.01 -0.49 -20.13
CA ASN A 82 -7.43 -0.50 -20.42
C ASN A 82 -7.69 0.10 -21.82
N LYS A 83 -8.03 -0.76 -22.78
CA LYS A 83 -8.27 -0.37 -24.17
C LYS A 83 -9.40 0.66 -24.36
N ARG A 84 -10.29 0.81 -23.37
CA ARG A 84 -11.38 1.79 -23.36
C ARG A 84 -10.94 3.19 -22.96
N LEU A 85 -9.70 3.35 -22.48
CA LEU A 85 -9.15 4.63 -22.07
C LEU A 85 -8.59 5.38 -23.30
N GLY A 86 -9.06 6.61 -23.51
CA GLY A 86 -8.57 7.48 -24.59
C GLY A 86 -7.09 7.81 -24.45
N GLU A 87 -6.42 8.09 -25.57
CA GLU A 87 -4.96 8.30 -25.65
C GLU A 87 -4.45 9.39 -24.69
N GLU A 88 -5.19 10.50 -24.57
CA GLU A 88 -4.84 11.61 -23.67
C GLU A 88 -4.79 11.16 -22.21
N LYS A 89 -5.75 10.34 -21.78
CA LYS A 89 -5.78 9.80 -20.42
C LYS A 89 -4.63 8.83 -20.18
N ARG A 90 -4.27 7.99 -21.16
CA ARG A 90 -3.10 7.10 -21.02
C ARG A 90 -1.80 7.87 -20.89
N LYS A 91 -1.63 8.97 -21.64
CA LYS A 91 -0.45 9.83 -21.51
C LYS A 91 -0.35 10.42 -20.10
N LYS A 92 -1.48 10.89 -19.53
CA LYS A 92 -1.55 11.35 -18.13
C LYS A 92 -1.21 10.23 -17.16
N THR A 93 -1.73 9.01 -17.36
CA THR A 93 -1.42 7.85 -16.51
C THR A 93 0.07 7.52 -16.49
N LYS A 94 0.75 7.56 -17.66
CA LYS A 94 2.21 7.37 -17.74
C LYS A 94 2.99 8.44 -16.98
N GLU A 95 2.55 9.68 -17.08
CA GLU A 95 3.17 10.80 -16.35
C GLU A 95 3.04 10.61 -14.84
N ILE A 96 1.85 10.24 -14.36
CA ILE A 96 1.61 9.92 -12.93
C ILE A 96 2.48 8.74 -12.47
N LEU A 97 2.68 7.74 -13.33
CA LEU A 97 3.52 6.57 -13.01
C LEU A 97 4.98 6.97 -12.78
N GLU A 98 5.54 7.85 -13.61
CA GLU A 98 6.89 8.38 -13.41
C GLU A 98 6.99 9.30 -12.19
N ASP A 99 5.96 10.12 -11.93
CA ASP A 99 5.91 10.97 -10.74
C ASP A 99 5.96 10.12 -9.46
N ILE A 100 5.18 9.03 -9.38
CA ILE A 100 5.15 8.13 -8.22
C ILE A 100 6.49 7.44 -7.99
N LYS A 101 7.20 7.00 -9.04
CA LYS A 101 8.54 6.42 -8.88
C LYS A 101 9.50 7.36 -8.14
N ASN A 102 9.34 8.66 -8.38
CA ASN A 102 10.13 9.72 -7.75
C ASN A 102 9.56 10.19 -6.40
N GLY A 103 8.44 9.63 -5.94
CA GLY A 103 7.76 10.00 -4.71
C GLY A 103 6.84 11.21 -4.82
N ASN A 104 6.53 11.68 -6.03
CA ASN A 104 5.56 12.75 -6.27
C ASN A 104 4.16 12.13 -6.48
N TYR A 105 3.26 12.41 -5.55
CA TYR A 105 1.89 11.89 -5.55
C TYR A 105 0.84 12.97 -5.82
N ASP A 106 1.24 14.19 -6.20
CA ASP A 106 0.32 15.31 -6.36
C ASP A 106 -0.80 15.02 -7.37
N LYS A 107 -0.43 14.49 -8.53
CA LYS A 107 -1.38 14.05 -9.57
C LYS A 107 -2.12 12.76 -9.20
N PHE A 108 -1.58 11.97 -8.27
CA PHE A 108 -2.23 10.77 -7.73
C PHE A 108 -3.20 11.09 -6.57
N ARG A 109 -3.24 12.34 -6.10
CA ARG A 109 -4.06 12.76 -4.96
C ARG A 109 -5.55 12.49 -5.15
N GLU A 110 -6.05 12.55 -6.39
CA GLU A 110 -7.44 12.21 -6.72
C GLU A 110 -7.75 10.73 -6.48
N TYR A 111 -6.83 9.84 -6.87
CA TYR A 111 -6.90 8.41 -6.60
C TYR A 111 -6.91 8.13 -5.10
N LEU A 112 -6.14 8.90 -4.31
CA LEU A 112 -6.15 8.80 -2.85
C LEU A 112 -7.42 9.37 -2.20
N LYS A 113 -8.29 10.10 -2.91
CA LYS A 113 -9.59 10.53 -2.35
C LYS A 113 -10.67 9.46 -2.52
N ASP A 114 -10.57 8.62 -3.55
CA ASP A 114 -11.55 7.55 -3.79
C ASP A 114 -11.39 6.40 -2.79
N LYS A 115 -12.45 6.15 -2.00
CA LYS A 115 -12.51 5.04 -1.04
C LYS A 115 -12.30 3.68 -1.70
N ARG A 116 -12.83 3.46 -2.92
CA ARG A 116 -12.63 2.20 -3.66
C ARG A 116 -11.17 2.01 -4.03
N MET A 117 -10.50 3.10 -4.37
CA MET A 117 -9.10 3.07 -4.74
C MET A 117 -8.19 2.80 -3.53
N LYS A 118 -8.49 3.41 -2.37
CA LYS A 118 -7.80 3.06 -1.11
C LYS A 118 -7.91 1.58 -0.78
N GLU A 119 -9.10 0.99 -0.95
CA GLU A 119 -9.30 -0.43 -0.71
C GLU A 119 -8.52 -1.30 -1.69
N LYS A 120 -8.45 -0.90 -2.97
CA LYS A 120 -7.61 -1.57 -3.97
C LYS A 120 -6.13 -1.51 -3.60
N ILE A 121 -5.63 -0.33 -3.22
CA ILE A 121 -4.23 -0.15 -2.79
C ILE A 121 -3.94 -1.06 -1.60
N LYS A 122 -4.80 -1.07 -0.58
CA LYS A 122 -4.64 -1.96 0.58
C LYS A 122 -4.63 -3.42 0.15
N LYS A 123 -5.62 -3.86 -0.63
CA LYS A 123 -5.73 -5.26 -1.06
C LYS A 123 -4.50 -5.71 -1.83
N ARG A 124 -3.91 -4.82 -2.62
CA ARG A 124 -2.74 -5.12 -3.45
C ARG A 124 -1.41 -5.02 -2.69
N SER A 125 -1.33 -4.13 -1.70
CA SER A 125 -0.13 -3.97 -0.88
C SER A 125 0.06 -5.14 0.07
N VAL A 126 -1.01 -5.88 0.39
CA VAL A 126 -0.95 -7.12 1.16
C VAL A 126 -0.74 -8.32 0.23
N ASN A 127 0.52 -8.72 0.05
CA ASN A 127 0.87 -9.96 -0.67
C ASN A 127 0.57 -11.24 0.14
N LEU A 128 0.57 -11.16 1.47
CA LEU A 128 0.40 -12.30 2.36
C LEU A 128 -1.01 -12.34 2.94
N THR A 129 -1.85 -13.13 2.28
CA THR A 129 -2.95 -13.92 2.88
C THR A 129 -3.65 -13.28 4.07
N ALA A 130 -4.84 -12.74 3.79
CA ALA A 130 -5.88 -12.39 4.77
C ALA A 130 -6.33 -13.57 5.69
N ASP A 131 -5.61 -14.68 5.69
CA ASP A 131 -5.95 -15.97 6.32
C ASP A 131 -4.92 -16.42 7.36
N THR A 132 -4.07 -15.49 7.84
CA THR A 132 -3.17 -15.83 8.95
C THR A 132 -3.98 -15.96 10.24
N ASP A 133 -3.97 -17.15 10.86
CA ASP A 133 -4.64 -17.38 12.14
C ASP A 133 -3.92 -16.61 13.27
N ARG A 134 -4.56 -15.53 13.72
CA ARG A 134 -4.06 -14.66 14.78
C ARG A 134 -3.93 -15.39 16.12
N GLN A 135 -4.84 -16.30 16.44
CA GLN A 135 -4.83 -17.04 17.69
C GLN A 135 -3.66 -18.03 17.73
N VAL A 136 -3.30 -18.62 16.59
CA VAL A 136 -2.12 -19.51 16.49
C VAL A 136 -0.83 -18.71 16.68
N THR A 137 -0.73 -17.53 16.06
CA THR A 137 0.52 -16.77 16.01
C THR A 137 0.87 -16.08 17.33
N GLN A 138 -0.13 -15.56 18.05
CA GLN A 138 0.07 -14.84 19.31
C GLN A 138 0.35 -15.76 20.51
N ASP A 139 -0.09 -17.01 20.45
CA ASP A 139 0.07 -17.97 21.53
C ASP A 139 1.49 -18.55 21.53
N ILE A 140 2.29 -18.13 22.52
CA ILE A 140 3.68 -18.58 22.69
C ILE A 140 3.74 -20.07 23.05
N SER A 141 2.70 -20.58 23.71
CA SER A 141 2.59 -21.96 24.20
C SER A 141 1.82 -22.89 23.26
N ARG A 142 1.51 -22.42 22.04
CA ARG A 142 0.71 -23.18 21.08
C ARG A 142 1.43 -24.48 20.68
N LEU A 143 0.71 -25.58 20.73
CA LEU A 143 1.15 -26.83 20.13
C LEU A 143 0.88 -26.80 18.62
N ILE A 144 1.90 -27.09 17.83
CA ILE A 144 1.80 -27.29 16.38
C ILE A 144 1.80 -28.78 16.11
N ARG A 145 1.16 -29.20 15.02
CA ARG A 145 1.18 -30.59 14.61
C ARG A 145 2.60 -31.06 14.34
N LEU A 146 2.92 -32.27 14.82
CA LEU A 146 4.18 -32.92 14.54
C LEU A 146 4.31 -33.29 13.05
N GLU A 147 5.48 -33.00 12.50
CA GLU A 147 5.83 -33.35 11.12
C GLU A 147 5.70 -34.85 10.83
N ASN A 148 5.37 -35.19 9.59
CA ASN A 148 5.20 -36.56 9.08
C ASN A 148 4.17 -37.42 9.84
N THR A 149 3.27 -36.80 10.59
CA THR A 149 2.14 -37.49 11.23
C THR A 149 0.87 -37.46 10.37
N LEU A 150 0.00 -38.45 10.61
CA LEU A 150 -1.27 -38.59 9.89
C LEU A 150 -2.33 -37.60 10.40
N HIS A 151 -3.02 -36.93 9.47
CA HIS A 151 -4.16 -36.07 9.76
C HIS A 151 -5.44 -36.89 9.94
N GLY A 152 -5.94 -37.02 11.17
CA GLY A 152 -7.11 -37.86 11.47
C GLY A 152 -8.40 -37.51 10.69
N GLY A 153 -8.65 -36.23 10.39
CA GLY A 153 -9.81 -35.79 9.60
C GLY A 153 -9.70 -35.92 8.06
N THR A 154 -8.50 -36.01 7.47
CA THR A 154 -8.32 -36.03 6.01
C THR A 154 -7.54 -37.24 5.50
N GLY A 155 -6.85 -37.96 6.38
CA GLY A 155 -5.93 -39.06 6.03
C GLY A 155 -4.62 -38.61 5.39
N LEU A 156 -4.37 -37.30 5.27
CA LEU A 156 -3.13 -36.77 4.67
C LEU A 156 -1.99 -36.70 5.68
N ILE A 157 -0.75 -36.75 5.20
CA ILE A 157 0.46 -36.60 6.02
C ILE A 157 0.82 -35.13 6.15
N ALA A 158 1.17 -34.69 7.36
CA ALA A 158 1.75 -33.36 7.62
C ALA A 158 3.20 -33.28 7.11
N LYS A 159 3.36 -33.32 5.79
CA LYS A 159 4.66 -33.35 5.10
C LYS A 159 5.34 -31.98 5.21
N VAL A 160 6.63 -31.97 5.54
CA VAL A 160 7.47 -30.77 5.44
C VAL A 160 7.72 -30.46 3.96
N VAL A 161 7.47 -29.21 3.57
CA VAL A 161 7.53 -28.78 2.17
C VAL A 161 8.36 -27.51 2.05
N ALA A 162 9.25 -27.47 1.07
CA ALA A 162 9.85 -26.22 0.60
C ALA A 162 8.90 -25.60 -0.43
N LEU A 163 8.66 -24.29 -0.34
CA LEU A 163 7.69 -23.59 -1.20
C LEU A 163 7.95 -23.84 -2.69
N ASP A 164 9.23 -23.86 -3.09
CA ASP A 164 9.65 -23.99 -4.48
C ASP A 164 9.36 -25.37 -5.10
N ASN A 165 9.10 -26.39 -4.26
CA ASN A 165 8.96 -27.78 -4.68
C ASN A 165 7.57 -28.37 -4.34
N PHE A 166 6.59 -27.53 -4.00
CA PHE A 166 5.24 -27.97 -3.65
C PHE A 166 4.29 -27.86 -4.85
N ASN A 167 3.84 -29.01 -5.37
CA ASN A 167 2.80 -29.06 -6.39
C ASN A 167 1.42 -29.03 -5.71
N VAL A 168 0.60 -28.04 -6.08
CA VAL A 168 -0.81 -27.88 -5.68
C VAL A 168 -1.72 -28.66 -6.63
#